data_AF-A0A815MTJ7-F1
#
_entry.id   AF-A0A815MTJ7-F1
#
_cell.length_a   1.000
_cell.length_b   1.000
_cell.length_c   1.000
_cell.angle_alpha   90.00
_cell.angle_beta   90.00
_cell.angle_gamma   90.00
#
_symmetry.space_group_name_H-M   'P 1'
#
loop_
_entity.id
_entity.type
_entity.pdbx_description
1 polymer ?
#
loop_
_entity_poly.entity_id
_entity_poly.type
_entity_poly.pdbx_seq_one_letter_code
_entity_poly.pdbx_strand_id
1 'polypeptide(L)'
;MSENIQEKIVELINQASLYGKDSVRVQHLRHVQELILRKDPSLLDNFLEEVLGFQIDKSPEIRKTIISFIEEACQHDPEVIVKVIDSLRLLLYDDNVLVQKKLIVSMITIYRLTLKWLSKSRLVDENVRSMWESMVNMKIHIMAMLDSDNDGLRTVAIKFIEMLALVLSRRSQDSIIPTSNEQDFSLNLLQDDHRILRRNKLEQEGKDVMEKLLEFTLSQHLSSVNLIAAMGAIANIARQRPDYMSRVVQTFEALQVNLPPTLVDSQVSSVRKIIKLKLLSLLKHPASFDFQPQITTLLTDLGATQAEVLKHLPKVPSESKRKITLSNSESNTKKSKTTTDDPNNFDKDDSNSSITGKGISSSGVYNSTASSTLTSSSSSHPQQTAIDITAADLVGKLSIGNVVDLVLVSMFLLPEKMPASFQATYTPIAAAGTPAQIEHLARLLGAQLTAAGYGKGYELMKSQQQVKPPTDDDIEDENPITSIMGVGRDDSFPSSSTDVDIKPSIQSMSGNELGDIPSTSAGITTMSTIPSLQQKKMKPFKLADAIKPIEYDEMQRMSTDSFYRILQAEDVCETAGVGHVRKKTMTSLVCLSERSFRDSKYDEFLNISHRTIAI
;
A
#
# COMPACT_ATOMS: atom_id res chain seq x y z
N MET A 1 9.02 5.36 53.57
CA MET A 1 9.56 4.74 52.34
C MET A 1 9.24 5.57 51.09
N SER A 2 8.05 6.18 50.99
CA SER A 2 7.68 7.08 49.87
C SER A 2 8.48 8.41 49.85
N GLU A 3 8.78 9.02 51.01
CA GLU A 3 9.62 10.25 51.08
C GLU A 3 11.00 10.11 50.41
N ASN A 4 11.69 8.98 50.60
CA ASN A 4 12.99 8.73 49.97
C ASN A 4 12.88 8.58 48.43
N ILE A 5 11.74 8.12 47.93
CA ILE A 5 11.49 7.99 46.48
C ILE A 5 11.20 9.38 45.88
N GLN A 6 10.42 10.22 46.57
CA GLN A 6 10.15 11.59 46.13
C GLN A 6 11.44 12.43 46.07
N GLU A 7 12.28 12.39 47.10
CA GLU A 7 13.59 13.07 47.09
C GLU A 7 14.46 12.62 45.92
N LYS A 8 14.50 11.31 45.65
CA LYS A 8 15.24 10.75 44.53
C LYS A 8 14.68 11.19 43.17
N ILE A 9 13.35 11.27 43.02
CA ILE A 9 12.72 11.77 41.79
C ILE A 9 13.12 13.24 41.56
N VAL A 10 13.04 14.07 42.61
CA VAL A 10 13.44 15.48 42.54
C VAL A 10 14.92 15.62 42.16
N GLU A 11 15.80 14.83 42.77
CA GLU A 11 17.22 14.81 42.43
C GLU A 11 17.46 14.48 40.94
N LEU A 12 16.78 13.45 40.43
CA LEU A 12 16.92 13.02 39.04
C LEU A 12 16.36 14.04 38.04
N ILE A 13 15.23 14.69 38.36
CA ILE A 13 14.66 15.77 37.54
C ILE A 13 15.63 16.95 37.49
N ASN A 14 16.19 17.34 38.64
CA ASN A 14 17.18 18.40 38.72
C ASN A 14 18.44 18.04 37.90
N GLN A 15 18.97 16.82 38.03
CA GLN A 15 20.10 16.35 37.23
C GLN A 15 19.79 16.32 35.73
N ALA A 16 18.55 15.97 35.34
CA ALA A 16 18.11 16.02 33.95
C ALA A 16 17.93 17.45 33.43
N SER A 17 17.63 18.42 34.29
CA SER A 17 17.51 19.85 33.91
C SER A 17 18.87 20.52 33.65
N LEU A 18 19.95 20.00 34.24
CA LEU A 18 21.29 20.52 34.04
C LEU A 18 21.76 20.30 32.59
N TYR A 19 22.55 21.25 32.08
CA TYR A 19 23.21 21.11 30.78
C TYR A 19 24.24 19.98 30.84
N GLY A 20 23.98 18.91 30.08
CA GLY A 20 24.81 17.71 30.05
C GLY A 20 24.58 16.90 28.78
N LYS A 21 25.23 15.74 28.67
CA LYS A 21 25.04 14.83 27.53
C LYS A 21 23.59 14.34 27.48
N ASP A 22 22.95 14.47 26.33
CA ASP A 22 21.56 14.04 26.11
C ASP A 22 21.30 12.59 26.53
N SER A 23 22.25 11.68 26.30
CA SER A 23 22.12 10.28 26.69
C SER A 23 21.92 10.09 28.19
N VAL A 24 22.59 10.89 29.02
CA VAL A 24 22.51 10.84 30.48
C VAL A 24 21.19 11.46 30.95
N ARG A 25 20.80 12.60 30.37
CA ARG A 25 19.52 13.27 30.66
C ARG A 25 18.33 12.34 30.35
N VAL A 26 18.36 11.66 29.20
CA VAL A 26 17.36 10.66 28.82
C VAL A 26 17.33 9.48 29.80
N GLN A 27 18.49 9.02 30.30
CA GLN A 27 18.53 7.95 31.32
C GLN A 27 17.88 8.39 32.64
N HIS A 28 18.17 9.61 33.11
CA HIS A 28 17.54 10.15 34.31
C HIS A 28 16.02 10.26 34.15
N LEU A 29 15.53 10.79 33.03
CA LEU A 29 14.09 10.88 32.74
C LEU A 29 13.42 9.50 32.65
N ARG A 30 14.08 8.50 32.06
CA ARG A 30 13.57 7.12 32.05
C ARG A 30 13.53 6.51 33.44
N HIS A 31 14.50 6.83 34.30
CA HIS A 31 14.48 6.35 35.68
C HIS A 31 13.37 7.02 36.48
N VAL A 32 13.14 8.32 36.29
CA VAL A 32 11.98 9.05 36.84
C VAL A 32 10.67 8.40 36.39
N GLN A 33 10.54 8.11 35.10
CA GLN A 33 9.37 7.42 34.54
C GLN A 33 9.13 6.06 35.22
N GLU A 34 10.16 5.24 35.43
CA GLU A 34 10.02 3.95 36.11
C GLU A 34 9.55 4.10 37.57
N LEU A 35 10.11 5.07 38.30
CA LEU A 35 9.75 5.34 39.69
C LEU A 35 8.30 5.82 39.81
N ILE A 36 7.89 6.74 38.94
CA ILE A 36 6.55 7.35 38.98
C ILE A 36 5.49 6.39 38.46
N LEU A 37 5.72 5.67 37.36
CA LEU A 37 4.65 4.87 36.73
C LEU A 37 4.53 3.45 37.26
N ARG A 38 5.65 2.85 37.71
CA ARG A 38 5.67 1.42 38.11
C ARG A 38 5.82 1.23 39.60
N LYS A 39 6.65 2.03 40.27
CA LYS A 39 6.98 1.83 41.67
C LYS A 39 5.97 2.48 42.61
N ASP A 40 5.63 3.75 42.38
CA ASP A 40 4.63 4.47 43.18
C ASP A 40 3.74 5.36 42.27
N PRO A 41 2.69 4.79 41.64
CA PRO A 41 1.79 5.50 40.72
C PRO A 41 1.08 6.71 41.33
N SER A 42 0.98 6.79 42.65
CA SER A 42 0.36 7.94 43.34
C SER A 42 1.15 9.24 43.13
N LEU A 43 2.42 9.14 42.73
CA LEU A 43 3.30 10.27 42.49
C LEU A 43 3.13 10.89 41.09
N LEU A 44 2.36 10.27 40.19
CA LEU A 44 2.21 10.75 38.81
C LEU A 44 1.66 12.17 38.77
N ASP A 45 0.56 12.42 39.48
CA ASP A 45 -0.08 13.73 39.52
C ASP A 45 0.82 14.82 40.14
N ASN A 46 1.71 14.44 41.06
CA ASN A 46 2.58 15.37 41.76
C ASN A 46 3.78 15.85 40.91
N PHE A 47 4.24 15.03 39.95
CA PHE A 47 5.44 15.31 39.16
C PHE A 47 5.16 15.44 37.65
N LEU A 48 3.88 15.40 37.25
CA LEU A 48 3.49 15.42 35.84
C LEU A 48 3.97 16.70 35.18
N GLU A 49 3.73 17.87 35.78
CA GLU A 49 4.08 19.17 35.19
C GLU A 49 5.59 19.35 35.04
N GLU A 50 6.38 18.91 36.03
CA GLU A 50 7.83 18.98 36.03
C GLU A 50 8.43 18.13 34.91
N VAL A 51 7.89 16.93 34.67
CA VAL A 51 8.32 16.07 33.56
C VAL A 51 7.87 16.65 32.21
N LEU A 52 6.65 17.19 32.12
CA LEU A 52 6.16 17.83 30.91
C LEU A 52 6.94 19.11 30.55
N GLY A 53 7.57 19.77 31.52
CA GLY A 53 8.43 20.94 31.29
C GLY A 53 9.55 20.69 30.27
N PHE A 54 9.99 19.45 30.11
CA PHE A 54 11.01 19.05 29.12
C PHE A 54 10.47 18.95 27.67
N GLN A 55 9.18 19.15 27.43
CA GLN A 55 8.59 19.12 26.08
C GLN A 55 9.10 20.23 25.16
N ILE A 56 9.60 21.34 25.73
CA ILE A 56 10.20 22.47 24.99
C ILE A 56 11.73 22.41 24.98
N ASP A 57 12.34 21.30 25.43
CA ASP A 57 13.79 21.15 25.44
C ASP A 57 14.37 21.23 24.01
N LYS A 58 15.58 21.78 23.88
CA LYS A 58 16.26 21.90 22.58
C LYS A 58 16.56 20.54 21.95
N SER A 59 16.84 19.52 22.77
CA SER A 59 17.17 18.18 22.29
C SER A 59 15.94 17.42 21.81
N PRO A 60 15.90 16.97 20.54
CA PRO A 60 14.79 16.17 20.04
C PRO A 60 14.69 14.80 20.73
N GLU A 61 15.79 14.26 21.25
CA GLU A 61 15.78 12.97 21.97
C GLU A 61 15.07 13.07 23.34
N ILE A 62 15.17 14.24 23.98
CA ILE A 62 14.44 14.52 25.22
C ILE A 62 12.96 14.67 24.92
N ARG A 63 12.59 15.47 23.92
CA ARG A 63 11.19 15.61 23.50
C ARG A 63 10.55 14.28 23.11
N LYS A 64 11.28 13.41 22.39
CA LYS A 64 10.86 12.02 22.12
C LYS A 64 10.67 11.18 23.38
N THR A 65 11.49 11.40 24.40
CA THR A 65 11.37 10.71 25.70
C THR A 65 10.12 11.17 26.44
N ILE A 66 9.77 12.45 26.37
CA ILE A 66 8.52 12.98 26.93
C ILE A 66 7.30 12.39 26.24
N ILE A 67 7.33 12.22 24.91
CA ILE A 67 6.26 11.52 24.18
C ILE A 67 6.09 10.08 24.71
N SER A 68 7.19 9.34 24.90
CA SER A 68 7.12 7.98 25.48
C SER A 68 6.58 7.98 26.91
N PHE A 69 6.98 8.95 27.73
CA PHE A 69 6.46 9.12 29.08
C PHE A 69 4.94 9.34 29.06
N ILE A 70 4.45 10.26 28.22
CA ILE A 70 3.01 10.52 28.07
C ILE A 70 2.26 9.26 27.61
N GLU A 71 2.81 8.52 26.65
CA GLU A 71 2.22 7.27 26.17
C GLU A 71 2.07 6.24 27.29
N GLU A 72 3.12 6.03 28.10
CA GLU A 72 3.06 5.10 29.23
C GLU A 72 2.16 5.61 30.36
N ALA A 73 2.17 6.91 30.65
CA ALA A 73 1.26 7.51 31.63
C ALA A 73 -0.21 7.26 31.25
N CYS A 74 -0.58 7.45 29.97
CA CYS A 74 -1.93 7.16 29.48
C CYS A 74 -2.29 5.66 29.50
N GLN A 75 -1.31 4.77 29.44
CA GLN A 75 -1.54 3.32 29.59
C GLN A 75 -1.84 2.93 31.04
N HIS A 76 -1.19 3.59 32.00
CA HIS A 76 -1.40 3.37 33.42
C HIS A 76 -2.69 4.04 33.92
N ASP A 77 -2.90 5.31 33.57
CA ASP A 77 -4.10 6.08 33.89
C ASP A 77 -4.60 6.84 32.64
N PRO A 78 -5.70 6.37 32.01
CA PRO A 78 -6.27 7.04 30.85
C PRO A 78 -6.78 8.45 31.10
N GLU A 79 -7.09 8.85 32.34
CA GLU A 79 -7.61 10.19 32.66
C GLU A 79 -6.56 11.29 32.51
N VAL A 80 -5.28 10.92 32.63
CA VAL A 80 -4.13 11.81 32.41
C VAL A 80 -4.16 12.46 31.03
N ILE A 81 -4.83 11.85 30.03
CA ILE A 81 -4.97 12.42 28.70
C ILE A 81 -5.53 13.84 28.73
N VAL A 82 -6.45 14.14 29.66
CA VAL A 82 -7.07 15.46 29.79
C VAL A 82 -6.03 16.53 30.17
N LYS A 83 -5.01 16.16 30.96
CA LYS A 83 -3.95 17.07 31.41
C LYS A 83 -2.83 17.25 30.37
N VAL A 84 -2.58 16.24 29.53
CA VAL A 84 -1.42 16.20 28.60
C VAL A 84 -1.80 16.48 27.14
N ILE A 85 -3.07 16.71 26.83
CA ILE A 85 -3.54 16.87 25.44
C ILE A 85 -2.87 18.06 24.72
N ASP A 86 -2.65 19.17 25.43
CA ASP A 86 -1.99 20.35 24.88
C ASP A 86 -0.50 20.11 24.62
N SER A 87 0.15 19.31 25.47
CA SER A 87 1.53 18.83 25.26
C SER A 87 1.67 17.99 24.00
N LEU A 88 0.74 17.06 23.78
CA LEU A 88 0.69 16.25 22.56
C LEU A 88 0.46 17.14 21.34
N ARG A 89 -0.45 18.12 21.43
CA ARG A 89 -0.68 19.08 20.34
C ARG A 89 0.58 19.86 20.02
N LEU A 90 1.28 20.40 21.02
CA LEU A 90 2.54 21.13 20.83
C LEU A 90 3.59 20.27 20.09
N LEU A 91 3.80 19.03 20.55
CA LEU A 91 4.78 18.10 19.98
C LEU A 91 4.41 17.60 18.57
N LEU A 92 3.14 17.75 18.16
CA LEU A 92 2.70 17.39 16.81
C LEU A 92 3.17 18.41 15.77
N TYR A 93 3.26 19.68 16.17
CA TYR A 93 3.76 20.77 15.36
C TYR A 93 5.27 21.03 15.56
N ASP A 94 6.01 20.05 16.09
CA ASP A 94 7.45 20.17 16.33
C ASP A 94 8.24 20.35 15.03
N ASP A 95 9.26 21.22 15.02
CA ASP A 95 10.10 21.43 13.83
C ASP A 95 10.85 20.16 13.39
N ASN A 96 11.11 19.24 14.32
CA ASN A 96 11.85 18.02 14.06
C ASN A 96 10.90 16.88 13.65
N VAL A 97 11.02 16.46 12.40
CA VAL A 97 10.26 15.33 11.81
C VAL A 97 10.39 14.03 12.62
N LEU A 98 11.51 13.76 13.29
CA LEU A 98 11.68 12.56 14.12
C LEU A 98 10.83 12.60 15.39
N VAL A 99 10.60 13.80 15.94
CA VAL A 99 9.71 14.03 17.08
C VAL A 99 8.27 13.82 16.62
N GLN A 100 7.87 14.44 15.51
CA GLN A 100 6.54 14.24 14.91
C GLN A 100 6.27 12.74 14.63
N LYS A 101 7.23 12.03 14.02
CA LYS A 101 7.11 10.57 13.78
C LYS A 101 6.87 9.79 15.05
N LYS A 102 7.66 10.06 16.10
CA LYS A 102 7.51 9.40 17.40
C LYS A 102 6.14 9.69 17.99
N LEU A 103 5.67 10.94 17.91
CA LEU A 103 4.33 11.30 18.39
C LEU A 103 3.25 10.53 17.65
N ILE A 104 3.26 10.52 16.31
CA ILE A 104 2.24 9.83 15.52
C ILE A 104 2.20 8.33 15.87
N VAL A 105 3.36 7.71 16.05
CA VAL A 105 3.44 6.31 16.52
C VAL A 105 2.83 6.14 17.90
N SER A 106 3.09 7.05 18.85
CA SER A 106 2.49 7.00 20.20
C SER A 106 0.98 7.28 20.19
N MET A 107 0.51 8.14 19.27
CA MET A 107 -0.91 8.43 19.08
C MET A 107 -1.71 7.20 18.63
N ILE A 108 -1.08 6.21 18.00
CA ILE A 108 -1.71 4.92 17.69
C ILE A 108 -2.20 4.21 18.95
N THR A 109 -1.42 4.27 20.02
CA THR A 109 -1.76 3.67 21.32
C THR A 109 -2.72 4.58 22.09
N ILE A 110 -2.37 5.86 22.22
CA ILE A 110 -3.14 6.84 23.00
C ILE A 110 -4.57 6.98 22.48
N TYR A 111 -4.77 7.04 21.16
CA TYR A 111 -6.12 7.17 20.58
C TYR A 111 -7.01 5.97 20.89
N ARG A 112 -6.47 4.74 20.81
CA ARG A 112 -7.20 3.51 21.19
C ARG A 112 -7.62 3.54 22.65
N LEU A 113 -6.69 3.90 23.55
CA LEU A 113 -6.94 3.98 24.98
C LEU A 113 -7.98 5.04 25.32
N THR A 114 -7.87 6.21 24.70
CA THR A 114 -8.80 7.33 24.88
C THR A 114 -10.21 6.92 24.46
N LEU A 115 -10.37 6.30 23.29
CA LEU A 115 -11.69 5.81 22.85
C LEU A 115 -12.24 4.72 23.78
N LYS A 116 -11.39 3.78 24.23
CA LYS A 116 -11.79 2.73 25.18
C LYS A 116 -12.26 3.32 26.50
N TRP A 117 -11.53 4.29 27.04
CA TRP A 117 -11.88 4.97 28.28
C TRP A 117 -13.16 5.81 28.12
N LEU A 118 -13.23 6.66 27.09
CA LEU A 118 -14.43 7.46 26.81
C LEU A 118 -15.66 6.57 26.67
N SER A 119 -15.57 5.44 25.96
CA SER A 119 -16.73 4.54 25.76
C SER A 119 -17.31 3.97 27.07
N LYS A 120 -16.53 3.95 28.15
CA LYS A 120 -16.96 3.50 29.48
C LYS A 120 -17.29 4.66 30.41
N SER A 121 -16.79 5.86 30.12
CA SER A 121 -17.01 7.03 30.96
C SER A 121 -18.46 7.49 30.88
N ARG A 122 -19.09 7.63 32.04
CA ARG A 122 -20.48 8.14 32.16
C ARG A 122 -20.51 9.64 32.45
N LEU A 123 -19.40 10.20 32.91
CA LEU A 123 -19.27 11.60 33.26
C LEU A 123 -18.53 12.31 32.12
N VAL A 124 -19.26 13.18 31.44
CA VAL A 124 -18.73 14.05 30.40
C VAL A 124 -18.77 15.46 30.97
N ASP A 125 -17.62 15.93 31.43
CA ASP A 125 -17.41 17.33 31.78
C ASP A 125 -16.96 18.13 30.54
N GLU A 126 -16.84 19.45 30.68
CA GLU A 126 -16.37 20.32 29.60
C GLU A 126 -14.88 20.08 29.27
N ASN A 127 -14.06 19.67 30.26
CA ASN A 127 -12.65 19.38 30.04
C ASN A 127 -12.47 18.15 29.12
N VAL A 128 -13.23 17.08 29.35
CA VAL A 128 -13.23 15.88 28.51
C VAL A 128 -13.76 16.20 27.11
N ARG A 129 -14.76 17.08 26.99
CA ARG A 129 -15.24 17.54 25.68
C ARG A 129 -14.15 18.31 24.92
N SER A 130 -13.48 19.25 25.57
CA SER A 130 -12.36 20.02 24.99
C SER A 130 -11.18 19.13 24.60
N MET A 131 -10.83 18.16 25.46
CA MET A 131 -9.81 17.15 25.16
C MET A 131 -10.18 16.34 23.91
N TRP A 132 -11.44 15.87 23.81
CA TRP A 132 -11.89 15.11 22.65
C TRP A 132 -11.89 15.94 21.36
N GLU A 133 -12.26 17.22 21.43
CA GLU A 133 -12.16 18.13 20.29
C GLU A 133 -10.71 18.29 19.83
N SER A 134 -9.78 18.50 20.77
CA SER A 134 -8.34 18.54 20.47
C SER A 134 -7.84 17.22 19.87
N MET A 135 -8.32 16.08 20.37
CA MET A 135 -8.02 14.75 19.83
C MET A 135 -8.50 14.61 18.37
N VAL A 136 -9.70 15.09 18.05
CA VAL A 136 -10.25 15.09 16.68
C VAL A 136 -9.43 15.98 15.77
N ASN A 137 -9.00 17.17 16.24
CA ASN A 137 -8.17 18.08 15.45
C ASN A 137 -6.80 17.47 15.14
N MET A 138 -6.14 16.84 16.13
CA MET A 138 -4.89 16.12 15.91
C MET A 138 -5.06 14.95 14.93
N LYS A 139 -6.14 14.18 15.05
CA LYS A 139 -6.47 13.10 14.11
C LYS A 139 -6.57 13.62 12.67
N ILE A 140 -7.29 14.71 12.45
CA ILE A 140 -7.42 15.34 11.11
C ILE A 140 -6.05 15.77 10.59
N HIS A 141 -5.23 16.39 11.43
CA HIS A 141 -3.90 16.82 11.06
C HIS A 141 -2.98 15.65 10.67
N ILE A 142 -2.97 14.56 11.46
CA ILE A 142 -2.19 13.35 11.15
C ILE A 142 -2.69 12.70 9.84
N MET A 143 -4.00 12.71 9.58
CA MET A 143 -4.52 12.22 8.30
C MET A 143 -4.04 13.05 7.11
N ALA A 144 -3.97 14.38 7.26
CA ALA A 144 -3.43 15.27 6.23
C ALA A 144 -1.92 15.04 5.97
N MET A 145 -1.19 14.44 6.91
CA MET A 145 0.22 14.06 6.70
C MET A 145 0.41 12.90 5.70
N LEU A 146 -0.65 12.30 5.15
CA LEU A 146 -0.52 11.43 3.98
C LEU A 146 0.03 12.18 2.76
N ASP A 147 -0.23 13.49 2.67
CA ASP A 147 0.20 14.34 1.56
C ASP A 147 1.51 15.08 1.88
N SER A 148 2.18 14.75 2.99
CA SER A 148 3.46 15.35 3.37
C SER A 148 4.59 14.99 2.40
N ASP A 149 5.46 15.96 2.10
CA ASP A 149 6.69 15.75 1.33
C ASP A 149 7.67 14.78 2.00
N ASN A 150 7.59 14.62 3.33
CA ASN A 150 8.40 13.64 4.05
C ASN A 150 7.83 12.21 3.94
N ASP A 151 8.53 11.35 3.21
CA ASP A 151 8.18 9.94 3.00
C ASP A 151 7.94 9.15 4.31
N GLY A 152 8.77 9.44 5.32
CA GLY A 152 8.62 8.77 6.61
C GLY A 152 7.41 9.24 7.41
N LEU A 153 6.98 10.50 7.28
CA LEU A 153 5.73 10.98 7.90
C LEU A 153 4.53 10.29 7.27
N ARG A 154 4.50 10.19 5.93
CA ARG A 154 3.49 9.41 5.21
C ARG A 154 3.45 7.97 5.72
N THR A 155 4.61 7.36 5.97
CA THR A 155 4.69 5.96 6.43
C THR A 155 4.04 5.75 7.80
N VAL A 156 4.29 6.65 8.76
CA VAL A 156 3.66 6.56 10.09
C VAL A 156 2.18 6.98 10.05
N ALA A 157 1.81 7.92 9.18
CA ALA A 157 0.41 8.31 8.97
C ALA A 157 -0.44 7.14 8.43
N ILE A 158 0.10 6.34 7.50
CA ILE A 158 -0.56 5.09 7.04
C ILE A 158 -0.86 4.16 8.23
N LYS A 159 0.06 4.01 9.18
CA LYS A 159 -0.14 3.17 10.37
C LYS A 159 -1.17 3.74 11.34
N PHE A 160 -1.24 5.06 11.46
CA PHE A 160 -2.28 5.73 12.22
C PHE A 160 -3.66 5.54 11.57
N ILE A 161 -3.76 5.70 10.25
CA ILE A 161 -4.99 5.49 9.47
C ILE A 161 -5.44 4.03 9.51
N GLU A 162 -4.49 3.08 9.46
CA GLU A 162 -4.76 1.65 9.67
C GLU A 162 -5.43 1.41 11.03
N MET A 163 -4.89 2.04 12.09
CA MET A 163 -5.50 1.98 13.42
C MET A 163 -6.90 2.59 13.43
N LEU A 164 -7.09 3.78 12.83
CA LEU A 164 -8.40 4.43 12.77
C LEU A 164 -9.44 3.57 12.08
N ALA A 165 -9.12 3.02 10.90
CA ALA A 165 -10.02 2.16 10.15
C ALA A 165 -10.46 0.92 10.96
N LEU A 166 -9.56 0.35 11.76
CA LEU A 166 -9.88 -0.79 12.65
C LEU A 166 -10.74 -0.38 13.84
N VAL A 167 -10.41 0.72 14.51
CA VAL A 167 -11.05 1.15 15.77
C VAL A 167 -12.44 1.76 15.51
N LEU A 168 -12.61 2.41 14.35
CA LEU A 168 -13.84 3.03 13.86
C LEU A 168 -14.70 2.10 12.98
N SER A 169 -14.50 0.79 13.09
CA SER A 169 -15.33 -0.22 12.40
C SER A 169 -15.77 -1.33 13.35
N ARG A 170 -16.84 -2.03 12.95
CA ARG A 170 -17.42 -3.13 13.72
C ARG A 170 -16.66 -4.42 13.48
N ARG A 171 -16.53 -5.26 14.52
CA ARG A 171 -16.02 -6.63 14.38
C ARG A 171 -17.16 -7.53 13.91
N SER A 172 -16.90 -8.40 12.92
CA SER A 172 -17.80 -9.45 12.45
C SER A 172 -17.37 -10.83 12.97
N GLN A 173 -18.21 -11.86 12.79
CA GLN A 173 -17.92 -13.23 13.24
C GLN A 173 -16.65 -13.82 12.60
N ASP A 174 -16.38 -13.44 11.35
CA ASP A 174 -15.21 -13.91 10.60
C ASP A 174 -13.95 -13.04 10.83
N SER A 175 -14.00 -12.05 11.72
CA SER A 175 -12.87 -11.15 11.98
C SER A 175 -11.70 -11.88 12.65
N ILE A 176 -10.54 -11.96 11.99
CA ILE A 176 -9.32 -12.56 12.55
C ILE A 176 -8.49 -11.51 13.28
N ILE A 177 -8.61 -11.47 14.60
CA ILE A 177 -7.95 -10.48 15.46
C ILE A 177 -6.66 -11.09 16.04
N PRO A 178 -5.51 -10.40 15.98
CA PRO A 178 -4.30 -10.84 16.69
C PRO A 178 -4.55 -10.92 18.20
N THR A 179 -3.98 -11.93 18.87
CA THR A 179 -4.14 -12.14 20.32
C THR A 179 -3.77 -10.92 21.16
N SER A 180 -2.75 -10.16 20.73
CA SER A 180 -2.35 -8.90 21.36
C SER A 180 -3.43 -7.82 21.36
N ASN A 181 -4.39 -7.89 20.42
CA ASN A 181 -5.36 -6.84 20.13
C ASN A 181 -6.80 -7.27 20.49
N GLU A 182 -7.00 -8.41 21.14
CA GLU A 182 -8.33 -8.90 21.53
C GLU A 182 -9.06 -7.89 22.42
N GLN A 183 -8.32 -7.28 23.35
CA GLN A 183 -8.80 -6.29 24.32
C GLN A 183 -8.92 -4.86 23.75
N ASP A 184 -8.55 -4.66 22.49
CA ASP A 184 -8.64 -3.34 21.84
C ASP A 184 -10.08 -2.92 21.61
N PHE A 185 -10.29 -1.61 21.61
CA PHE A 185 -11.59 -1.02 21.31
C PHE A 185 -12.04 -1.37 19.88
N SER A 186 -13.35 -1.57 19.73
CA SER A 186 -14.05 -1.60 18.46
C SER A 186 -15.42 -0.98 18.64
N LEU A 187 -16.05 -0.51 17.56
CA LEU A 187 -17.38 0.12 17.65
C LEU A 187 -18.47 -0.77 18.26
N ASN A 188 -18.26 -2.09 18.31
CA ASN A 188 -19.15 -3.04 18.97
C ASN A 188 -19.26 -2.82 20.49
N LEU A 189 -18.23 -2.23 21.10
CA LEU A 189 -18.18 -1.98 22.54
C LEU A 189 -18.85 -0.67 22.96
N LEU A 190 -19.17 0.20 21.99
CA LEU A 190 -19.81 1.47 22.26
C LEU A 190 -21.28 1.24 22.63
N GLN A 191 -21.82 1.97 23.59
CA GLN A 191 -23.26 1.97 23.90
C GLN A 191 -24.01 2.92 22.95
N ASP A 192 -25.30 2.65 22.68
CA ASP A 192 -26.10 3.40 21.70
C ASP A 192 -26.31 4.87 22.08
N ASP A 193 -26.39 5.17 23.39
CA ASP A 193 -26.75 6.48 23.94
C ASP A 193 -25.55 7.21 24.59
N HIS A 194 -24.47 7.38 23.84
CA HIS A 194 -23.27 8.06 24.34
C HIS A 194 -23.24 9.54 23.92
N ARG A 195 -23.06 10.44 24.91
CA ARG A 195 -23.17 11.92 24.73
C ARG A 195 -22.11 12.55 23.83
N ILE A 196 -20.87 12.03 23.85
CA ILE A 196 -19.77 12.49 22.96
C ILE A 196 -19.67 11.62 21.69
N LEU A 197 -19.53 10.31 21.86
CA LEU A 197 -19.25 9.35 20.80
C LEU A 197 -20.54 8.87 20.14
N ARG A 198 -20.88 9.44 18.98
CA ARG A 198 -22.02 8.96 18.17
C ARG A 198 -21.58 7.83 17.24
N ARG A 199 -22.11 6.60 17.45
CA ARG A 199 -21.71 5.42 16.67
C ARG A 199 -21.80 5.62 15.16
N ASN A 200 -22.93 6.10 14.66
CA ASN A 200 -23.15 6.26 13.22
C ASN A 200 -22.15 7.24 12.59
N LYS A 201 -21.80 8.32 13.31
CA LYS A 201 -20.80 9.29 12.83
C LYS A 201 -19.41 8.67 12.78
N LEU A 202 -19.01 7.94 13.82
CA LEU A 202 -17.72 7.27 13.87
C LEU A 202 -17.60 6.15 12.83
N GLU A 203 -18.68 5.41 12.59
CA GLU A 203 -18.71 4.35 11.58
C GLU A 203 -18.61 4.91 10.16
N GLN A 204 -19.31 6.01 9.87
CA GLN A 204 -19.15 6.71 8.59
C GLN A 204 -17.72 7.23 8.44
N GLU A 205 -17.18 7.84 9.49
CA GLU A 205 -15.79 8.30 9.48
C GLU A 205 -14.80 7.15 9.20
N GLY A 206 -15.02 5.97 9.81
CA GLY A 206 -14.21 4.78 9.55
C GLY A 206 -14.25 4.32 8.09
N LYS A 207 -15.40 4.45 7.41
CA LYS A 207 -15.53 4.19 5.97
C LYS A 207 -14.77 5.22 5.13
N ASP A 208 -14.89 6.51 5.47
CA ASP A 208 -14.19 7.59 4.77
C ASP A 208 -12.66 7.44 4.93
N VAL A 209 -12.20 7.06 6.11
CA VAL A 209 -10.78 6.74 6.39
C VAL A 209 -10.30 5.57 5.54
N MET A 210 -11.12 4.52 5.40
CA MET A 210 -10.78 3.36 4.59
C MET A 210 -10.70 3.73 3.11
N GLU A 211 -11.68 4.48 2.57
CA GLU A 211 -11.67 4.88 1.16
C GLU A 211 -10.45 5.75 0.83
N LYS A 212 -10.11 6.72 1.69
CA LYS A 212 -8.88 7.52 1.55
C LYS A 212 -7.62 6.66 1.48
N LEU A 213 -7.52 5.61 2.31
CA LEU A 213 -6.36 4.71 2.30
C LEU A 213 -6.28 3.89 1.00
N LEU A 214 -7.43 3.47 0.46
CA LEU A 214 -7.51 2.74 -0.81
C LEU A 214 -7.11 3.63 -1.99
N GLU A 215 -7.65 4.86 -2.06
CA GLU A 215 -7.28 5.86 -3.06
C GLU A 215 -5.79 6.17 -3.00
N PHE A 216 -5.25 6.37 -1.79
CA PHE A 216 -3.82 6.61 -1.58
C PHE A 216 -2.96 5.45 -2.09
N THR A 217 -3.41 4.20 -1.94
CA THR A 217 -2.70 3.01 -2.44
C THR A 217 -2.59 2.98 -3.97
N LEU A 218 -3.52 3.62 -4.68
CA LEU A 218 -3.56 3.68 -6.15
C LEU A 218 -2.88 4.93 -6.74
N SER A 219 -2.28 5.78 -5.90
CA SER A 219 -1.60 6.99 -6.34
C SER A 219 -0.36 6.70 -7.19
N GLN A 220 -0.24 7.41 -8.31
CA GLN A 220 0.81 7.20 -9.32
C GLN A 220 2.19 7.77 -8.94
N HIS A 221 2.27 8.51 -7.83
CA HIS A 221 3.51 9.14 -7.34
C HIS A 221 3.97 8.58 -6.00
N LEU A 222 3.44 7.41 -5.62
CA LEU A 222 3.74 6.81 -4.33
C LEU A 222 5.12 6.15 -4.33
N SER A 223 5.89 6.36 -3.25
CA SER A 223 7.16 5.67 -3.05
C SER A 223 6.94 4.17 -2.82
N SER A 224 7.95 3.35 -3.13
CA SER A 224 7.89 1.91 -2.91
C SER A 224 7.66 1.55 -1.43
N VAL A 225 8.27 2.30 -0.50
CA VAL A 225 8.13 2.07 0.94
C VAL A 225 6.70 2.36 1.40
N ASN A 226 6.13 3.49 1.00
CA ASN A 226 4.76 3.84 1.35
C ASN A 226 3.74 2.90 0.70
N LEU A 227 3.95 2.50 -0.55
CA LEU A 227 3.07 1.54 -1.23
C LEU A 227 3.05 0.20 -0.51
N ILE A 228 4.22 -0.30 -0.10
CA ILE A 228 4.33 -1.54 0.68
C ILE A 228 3.64 -1.40 2.03
N ALA A 229 3.80 -0.26 2.71
CA ALA A 229 3.14 0.01 3.98
C ALA A 229 1.61 0.04 3.82
N ALA A 230 1.09 0.71 2.79
CA ALA A 230 -0.33 0.82 2.49
C ALA A 230 -0.95 -0.53 2.11
N MET A 231 -0.30 -1.29 1.21
CA MET A 231 -0.70 -2.67 0.90
C MET A 231 -0.74 -3.57 2.14
N GLY A 232 0.24 -3.39 3.04
CA GLY A 232 0.27 -4.07 4.33
C GLY A 232 -0.91 -3.70 5.23
N ALA A 233 -1.24 -2.41 5.29
CA ALA A 233 -2.34 -1.88 6.09
C ALA A 233 -3.70 -2.35 5.58
N ILE A 234 -4.01 -2.20 4.29
CA ILE A 234 -5.31 -2.60 3.72
C ILE A 234 -5.54 -4.11 3.82
N ALA A 235 -4.48 -4.93 3.66
CA ALA A 235 -4.58 -6.37 3.85
C ALA A 235 -4.82 -6.74 5.32
N ASN A 236 -4.21 -6.01 6.27
CA ASN A 236 -4.47 -6.22 7.69
C ASN A 236 -5.90 -5.83 8.07
N ILE A 237 -6.39 -4.71 7.54
CA ILE A 237 -7.78 -4.27 7.70
C ILE A 237 -8.74 -5.32 7.16
N ALA A 238 -8.57 -5.80 5.93
CA ALA A 238 -9.44 -6.82 5.35
C ALA A 238 -9.52 -8.11 6.17
N ARG A 239 -8.42 -8.53 6.80
CA ARG A 239 -8.41 -9.72 7.68
C ARG A 239 -9.15 -9.50 9.00
N GLN A 240 -9.04 -8.29 9.55
CA GLN A 240 -9.70 -7.96 10.80
C GLN A 240 -11.12 -7.45 10.60
N ARG A 241 -11.46 -6.97 9.40
CA ARG A 241 -12.75 -6.37 9.00
C ARG A 241 -13.12 -6.91 7.61
N PRO A 242 -13.66 -8.14 7.54
CA PRO A 242 -13.98 -8.81 6.29
C PRO A 242 -14.95 -8.05 5.36
N ASP A 243 -15.74 -7.12 5.90
CA ASP A 243 -16.63 -6.26 5.11
C ASP A 243 -15.87 -5.45 4.04
N TYR A 244 -14.59 -5.13 4.29
CA TYR A 244 -13.74 -4.43 3.34
C TYR A 244 -12.99 -5.37 2.37
N MET A 245 -13.13 -6.69 2.50
CA MET A 245 -12.40 -7.68 1.69
C MET A 245 -12.58 -7.46 0.19
N SER A 246 -13.83 -7.26 -0.26
CA SER A 246 -14.14 -7.04 -1.68
C SER A 246 -13.37 -5.84 -2.25
N ARG A 247 -13.41 -4.70 -1.55
CA ARG A 247 -12.76 -3.46 -1.97
C ARG A 247 -11.24 -3.58 -1.96
N VAL A 248 -10.67 -4.29 -0.98
CA VAL A 248 -9.22 -4.55 -0.91
C VAL A 248 -8.76 -5.47 -2.05
N VAL A 249 -9.52 -6.50 -2.40
CA VAL A 249 -9.22 -7.38 -3.55
C VAL A 249 -9.26 -6.58 -4.86
N GLN A 250 -10.29 -5.77 -5.07
CA GLN A 250 -10.39 -4.86 -6.23
C GLN A 250 -9.20 -3.88 -6.31
N THR A 251 -8.75 -3.37 -5.17
CA THR A 251 -7.60 -2.45 -5.10
C THR A 251 -6.30 -3.17 -5.49
N PHE A 252 -6.09 -4.42 -5.06
CA PHE A 252 -4.95 -5.22 -5.50
C PHE A 252 -5.00 -5.55 -6.99
N GLU A 253 -6.19 -5.81 -7.55
CA GLU A 253 -6.39 -6.02 -8.99
C GLU A 253 -6.02 -4.74 -9.77
N ALA A 254 -6.57 -3.60 -9.38
CA ALA A 254 -6.26 -2.30 -10.01
C ALA A 254 -4.78 -1.93 -9.90
N LEU A 255 -4.16 -2.15 -8.73
CA LEU A 255 -2.74 -1.86 -8.50
C LEU A 255 -1.82 -2.73 -9.36
N GLN A 256 -2.18 -4.01 -9.58
CA GLN A 256 -1.40 -4.94 -10.40
C GLN A 256 -1.36 -4.52 -11.88
N VAL A 257 -2.42 -3.88 -12.35
CA VAL A 257 -2.53 -3.35 -13.72
C VAL A 257 -1.85 -1.98 -13.84
N ASN A 258 -2.05 -1.12 -12.83
CA ASN A 258 -1.64 0.28 -12.84
C ASN A 258 -0.58 0.57 -11.78
N LEU A 259 0.54 -0.15 -11.83
CA LEU A 259 1.66 0.14 -10.93
C LEU A 259 2.20 1.56 -11.22
N PRO A 260 2.60 2.32 -10.18
CA PRO A 260 3.17 3.64 -10.37
C PRO A 260 4.38 3.61 -11.32
N PRO A 261 4.41 4.45 -12.38
CA PRO A 261 5.49 4.45 -13.37
C PRO A 261 6.82 4.98 -12.80
N THR A 262 6.78 5.59 -11.61
CA THR A 262 7.95 6.08 -10.89
C THR A 262 8.77 4.97 -10.21
N LEU A 263 8.27 3.73 -10.19
CA LEU A 263 8.96 2.60 -9.57
C LEU A 263 10.03 2.02 -10.50
N VAL A 264 11.22 1.81 -9.96
CA VAL A 264 12.29 1.09 -10.66
C VAL A 264 11.95 -0.41 -10.74
N ASP A 265 12.45 -1.12 -11.76
CA ASP A 265 12.15 -2.54 -12.00
C ASP A 265 12.36 -3.46 -10.79
N SER A 266 13.39 -3.20 -9.98
CA SER A 266 13.64 -3.93 -8.73
C SER A 266 12.56 -3.68 -7.66
N GLN A 267 11.99 -2.47 -7.64
CA GLN A 267 10.87 -2.10 -6.78
C GLN A 267 9.56 -2.70 -7.29
N VAL A 268 9.32 -2.70 -8.61
CA VAL A 268 8.16 -3.37 -9.23
C VAL A 268 8.13 -4.86 -8.87
N SER A 269 9.27 -5.55 -8.99
CA SER A 269 9.41 -6.95 -8.60
C SER A 269 9.09 -7.16 -7.12
N SER A 270 9.58 -6.26 -6.26
CA SER A 270 9.34 -6.30 -4.82
C SER A 270 7.86 -6.08 -4.46
N VAL A 271 7.21 -5.12 -5.12
CA VAL A 271 5.78 -4.82 -4.98
C VAL A 271 4.94 -6.03 -5.41
N ARG A 272 5.19 -6.60 -6.60
CA ARG A 272 4.48 -7.81 -7.07
C ARG A 272 4.63 -8.99 -6.11
N LYS A 273 5.84 -9.22 -5.57
CA LYS A 273 6.08 -10.25 -4.55
C LYS A 273 5.24 -10.00 -3.29
N ILE A 274 5.10 -8.75 -2.87
CA ILE A 274 4.31 -8.38 -1.70
C ILE A 274 2.80 -8.51 -1.98
N ILE A 275 2.31 -8.12 -3.15
CA ILE A 275 0.92 -8.37 -3.57
C ILE A 275 0.62 -9.87 -3.49
N LYS A 276 1.47 -10.72 -4.10
CA LYS A 276 1.34 -12.18 -4.04
C LYS A 276 1.28 -12.68 -2.58
N LEU A 277 2.17 -12.21 -1.72
CA LEU A 277 2.19 -12.59 -0.30
C LEU A 277 0.92 -12.17 0.44
N LYS A 278 0.41 -10.96 0.20
CA LYS A 278 -0.81 -10.46 0.85
C LYS A 278 -2.05 -11.19 0.36
N LEU A 279 -2.17 -11.43 -0.95
CA LEU A 279 -3.27 -12.22 -1.53
C LEU A 279 -3.27 -13.66 -1.00
N LEU A 280 -2.11 -14.32 -0.87
CA LEU A 280 -1.99 -15.63 -0.24
C LEU A 280 -2.41 -15.61 1.24
N SER A 281 -2.19 -14.49 1.94
CA SER A 281 -2.67 -14.31 3.31
C SER A 281 -4.17 -14.07 3.38
N LEU A 282 -4.76 -13.38 2.40
CA LEU A 282 -6.20 -13.16 2.31
C LEU A 282 -6.95 -14.43 1.89
N LEU A 283 -6.38 -15.23 0.99
CA LEU A 283 -6.96 -16.51 0.56
C LEU A 283 -7.15 -17.51 1.71
N LYS A 284 -6.28 -17.46 2.73
CA LYS A 284 -6.42 -18.26 3.95
C LYS A 284 -7.64 -17.90 4.80
N HIS A 285 -8.20 -16.72 4.60
CA HIS A 285 -9.29 -16.19 5.42
C HIS A 285 -10.62 -16.88 5.07
N PRO A 286 -11.47 -17.27 6.04
CA PRO A 286 -12.77 -17.90 5.76
C PRO A 286 -13.68 -17.06 4.85
N ALA A 287 -13.79 -15.76 5.15
CA ALA A 287 -14.55 -14.79 4.34
C ALA A 287 -13.96 -14.51 2.94
N SER A 288 -12.87 -15.16 2.53
CA SER A 288 -12.36 -15.05 1.15
C SER A 288 -13.14 -15.89 0.15
N PHE A 289 -14.05 -16.76 0.61
CA PHE A 289 -14.77 -17.75 -0.21
C PHE A 289 -15.36 -17.14 -1.49
N ASP A 290 -16.08 -16.03 -1.36
CA ASP A 290 -16.75 -15.36 -2.49
C ASP A 290 -15.77 -14.72 -3.49
N PHE A 291 -14.53 -14.47 -3.05
CA PHE A 291 -13.48 -13.82 -3.83
C PHE A 291 -12.40 -14.81 -4.29
N GLN A 292 -12.51 -16.10 -3.97
CA GLN A 292 -11.52 -17.13 -4.33
C GLN A 292 -11.21 -17.17 -5.83
N PRO A 293 -12.20 -17.10 -6.76
CA PRO A 293 -11.90 -17.09 -8.18
C PRO A 293 -11.03 -15.88 -8.57
N GLN A 294 -11.40 -14.69 -8.11
CA GLN A 294 -10.66 -13.44 -8.38
C GLN A 294 -9.24 -13.50 -7.81
N ILE A 295 -9.09 -13.88 -6.54
CA ILE A 295 -7.78 -13.97 -5.87
C ILE A 295 -6.90 -15.04 -6.54
N THR A 296 -7.47 -16.18 -6.94
CA THR A 296 -6.71 -17.27 -7.58
C THR A 296 -6.20 -16.87 -8.96
N THR A 297 -7.01 -16.17 -9.76
CA THR A 297 -6.56 -15.68 -11.06
C THR A 297 -5.44 -14.65 -10.89
N LEU A 298 -5.62 -13.67 -10.00
CA LEU A 298 -4.61 -12.66 -9.73
C LEU A 298 -3.29 -13.27 -9.20
N LEU A 299 -3.39 -14.30 -8.37
CA LEU A 299 -2.23 -15.08 -7.91
C LEU A 299 -1.54 -15.81 -9.05
N THR A 300 -2.28 -16.37 -10.00
CA THR A 300 -1.74 -17.05 -11.18
C THR A 300 -0.97 -16.07 -12.06
N ASP A 301 -1.51 -14.86 -12.28
CA ASP A 301 -0.85 -13.79 -13.03
C ASP A 301 0.41 -13.26 -12.34
N LEU A 302 0.49 -13.42 -11.02
CA LEU A 302 1.66 -13.13 -10.20
C LEU A 302 2.65 -14.30 -10.10
N GLY A 303 2.43 -15.40 -10.83
CA GLY A 303 3.31 -16.56 -10.82
C GLY A 303 3.16 -17.45 -9.58
N ALA A 304 1.99 -17.49 -8.95
CA ALA A 304 1.69 -18.50 -7.93
C ALA A 304 1.50 -19.87 -8.56
N THR A 305 2.10 -20.91 -7.96
CA THR A 305 1.85 -22.28 -8.41
C THR A 305 0.50 -22.77 -7.90
N GLN A 306 -0.12 -23.70 -8.62
CA GLN A 306 -1.39 -24.31 -8.17
C GLN A 306 -1.26 -24.98 -6.80
N ALA A 307 -0.09 -25.54 -6.48
CA ALA A 307 0.20 -26.10 -5.17
C ALA A 307 0.24 -25.04 -4.05
N GLU A 308 0.78 -23.85 -4.32
CA GLU A 308 0.78 -22.72 -3.38
C GLU A 308 -0.64 -22.23 -3.08
N VAL A 309 -1.47 -22.11 -4.12
CA VAL A 309 -2.88 -21.70 -4.00
C VAL A 309 -3.68 -22.73 -3.20
N LEU A 310 -3.60 -24.01 -3.57
CA LEU A 310 -4.33 -25.10 -2.90
C LEU A 310 -3.95 -25.25 -1.43
N LYS A 311 -2.68 -25.03 -1.08
CA LYS A 311 -2.21 -25.06 0.32
C LYS A 311 -2.83 -23.95 1.18
N HIS A 312 -3.19 -22.83 0.56
CA HIS A 312 -3.72 -21.64 1.22
C HIS A 312 -5.24 -21.53 1.15
N LEU A 313 -5.91 -22.44 0.45
CA LEU A 313 -7.37 -22.47 0.40
C LEU A 313 -7.95 -22.85 1.78
N PRO A 314 -8.98 -22.14 2.28
CA PRO A 314 -9.65 -22.54 3.51
C PRO A 314 -10.28 -23.91 3.27
N LYS A 315 -10.04 -24.86 4.18
CA LYS A 315 -10.76 -26.13 4.15
C LYS A 315 -12.23 -25.82 4.39
N VAL A 316 -13.08 -26.08 3.40
CA VAL A 316 -14.53 -25.84 3.49
C VAL A 316 -15.06 -26.46 4.79
N PRO A 317 -15.57 -25.66 5.75
CA PRO A 317 -16.31 -26.20 6.87
C PRO A 317 -17.56 -26.89 6.32
N SER A 318 -17.77 -28.14 6.70
CA SER A 318 -18.87 -29.02 6.27
C SER A 318 -20.29 -28.48 6.59
N GLU A 319 -20.41 -27.30 7.19
CA GLU A 319 -21.68 -26.69 7.59
C GLU A 319 -22.33 -25.83 6.48
N SER A 320 -21.57 -25.23 5.56
CA SER A 320 -22.16 -24.45 4.45
C SER A 320 -22.88 -25.30 3.42
N LYS A 321 -22.67 -26.62 3.40
CA LYS A 321 -23.46 -27.54 2.57
C LYS A 321 -24.90 -27.70 3.07
N ARG A 322 -25.18 -27.48 4.36
CA ARG A 322 -26.54 -27.61 4.92
C ARG A 322 -27.43 -26.42 4.57
N LYS A 323 -26.89 -25.20 4.44
CA LYS A 323 -27.72 -24.02 4.10
C LYS A 323 -28.20 -23.99 2.64
N ILE A 324 -27.50 -24.68 1.72
CA ILE A 324 -27.91 -24.80 0.30
C ILE A 324 -28.86 -25.99 0.08
N THR A 325 -28.85 -27.01 0.96
CA THR A 325 -29.76 -28.16 0.87
C THR A 325 -31.05 -28.01 1.68
N LEU A 326 -31.11 -27.07 2.64
CA LEU A 326 -32.33 -26.76 3.40
C LEU A 326 -33.24 -25.72 2.73
N SER A 327 -32.79 -25.04 1.67
CA SER A 327 -33.61 -24.06 0.93
C SER A 327 -34.29 -24.63 -0.32
N ASN A 328 -34.19 -25.94 -0.57
CA ASN A 328 -34.72 -26.59 -1.77
C ASN A 328 -35.62 -27.81 -1.46
N SER A 329 -36.14 -27.91 -0.24
CA SER A 329 -36.99 -29.04 0.20
C SER A 329 -38.17 -28.61 1.06
N GLU A 330 -38.92 -27.59 0.63
CA GLU A 330 -40.28 -27.35 1.16
C GLU A 330 -41.28 -27.08 0.04
N SER A 331 -41.73 -28.16 -0.62
CA SER A 331 -43.03 -28.19 -1.29
C SER A 331 -43.46 -29.63 -1.60
N ASN A 332 -44.06 -30.32 -0.63
CA ASN A 332 -45.38 -30.94 -0.86
C ASN A 332 -45.93 -31.63 0.39
N THR A 333 -47.15 -31.23 0.72
CA THR A 333 -48.01 -31.77 1.75
C THR A 333 -48.59 -33.15 1.41
N LYS A 334 -48.70 -33.96 2.48
CA LYS A 334 -49.77 -34.93 2.79
C LYS A 334 -49.91 -36.19 1.89
N LYS A 335 -49.55 -37.34 2.46
CA LYS A 335 -50.37 -38.56 2.40
C LYS A 335 -50.18 -39.46 3.63
N SER A 336 -51.29 -39.58 4.36
CA SER A 336 -51.77 -40.70 5.20
C SER A 336 -50.80 -41.80 5.67
N LYS A 337 -50.61 -41.86 7.00
CA LYS A 337 -50.96 -42.96 7.93
C LYS A 337 -51.04 -44.35 7.30
N THR A 338 -50.34 -45.36 7.85
CA THR A 338 -50.89 -46.53 8.60
C THR A 338 -49.72 -47.44 9.07
N THR A 339 -49.72 -47.74 10.38
CA THR A 339 -49.22 -48.95 11.12
C THR A 339 -47.79 -49.46 10.86
N THR A 340 -46.88 -49.32 11.82
CA THR A 340 -46.57 -50.32 12.86
C THR A 340 -46.32 -51.72 12.30
N ASP A 341 -45.05 -52.11 12.26
CA ASP A 341 -44.56 -53.40 12.77
C ASP A 341 -43.02 -53.35 12.79
N ASP A 342 -42.49 -53.08 13.98
CA ASP A 342 -41.20 -53.60 14.43
C ASP A 342 -41.55 -54.92 15.14
N PRO A 343 -40.79 -56.02 15.01
CA PRO A 343 -39.73 -56.15 16.00
C PRO A 343 -38.51 -57.00 15.59
N ASN A 344 -37.47 -56.83 16.39
CA ASN A 344 -36.42 -57.79 16.75
C ASN A 344 -35.14 -57.83 15.90
N ASN A 345 -34.22 -56.95 16.28
CA ASN A 345 -33.02 -57.29 17.05
C ASN A 345 -32.63 -58.79 17.08
N PHE A 346 -31.42 -59.14 16.63
CA PHE A 346 -30.37 -59.76 17.45
C PHE A 346 -29.15 -60.20 16.61
N ASP A 347 -27.98 -59.80 17.11
CA ASP A 347 -26.70 -60.53 17.15
C ASP A 347 -25.85 -60.80 15.89
N LYS A 348 -24.63 -60.24 15.99
CA LYS A 348 -23.30 -60.91 16.02
C LYS A 348 -22.46 -61.08 14.75
N ASP A 349 -21.31 -60.41 14.86
CA ASP A 349 -19.94 -60.91 14.75
C ASP A 349 -19.40 -61.49 13.43
N ASP A 350 -18.34 -60.78 13.01
CA ASP A 350 -17.00 -61.28 12.70
C ASP A 350 -16.57 -61.66 11.27
N SER A 351 -15.40 -61.09 10.96
CA SER A 351 -14.29 -61.63 10.16
C SER A 351 -14.27 -61.42 8.64
N ASN A 352 -13.37 -60.49 8.27
CA ASN A 352 -12.17 -60.74 7.45
C ASN A 352 -12.32 -61.10 5.96
N SER A 353 -11.85 -60.23 5.06
CA SER A 353 -11.06 -60.58 3.86
C SER A 353 -10.84 -59.36 2.95
N SER A 354 -9.63 -58.80 3.05
CA SER A 354 -8.71 -58.51 1.94
C SER A 354 -9.18 -58.33 0.47
N ILE A 355 -8.46 -57.39 -0.19
CA ILE A 355 -7.87 -57.46 -1.55
C ILE A 355 -8.58 -56.73 -2.71
N THR A 356 -7.83 -55.75 -3.23
CA THR A 356 -7.77 -55.21 -4.62
C THR A 356 -8.99 -54.43 -5.13
N GLY A 357 -8.86 -53.30 -5.82
CA GLY A 357 -7.79 -52.82 -6.67
C GLY A 357 -8.32 -52.65 -8.08
N LYS A 358 -8.13 -51.44 -8.64
CA LYS A 358 -8.15 -51.10 -10.08
C LYS A 358 -9.51 -50.87 -10.75
N GLY A 359 -9.55 -49.77 -11.50
CA GLY A 359 -10.20 -49.76 -12.81
C GLY A 359 -11.28 -48.71 -13.04
N ILE A 360 -10.90 -47.42 -13.01
CA ILE A 360 -11.69 -46.38 -13.68
C ILE A 360 -11.32 -46.44 -15.16
N SER A 361 -12.30 -46.76 -16.01
CA SER A 361 -12.22 -46.59 -17.46
C SER A 361 -13.57 -46.15 -18.00
N SER A 362 -13.53 -45.04 -18.75
CA SER A 362 -14.41 -44.68 -19.88
C SER A 362 -15.88 -44.41 -19.55
N SER A 363 -16.64 -43.58 -20.25
CA SER A 363 -16.47 -42.60 -21.34
C SER A 363 -17.92 -42.22 -21.64
N GLY A 364 -18.20 -40.98 -22.04
CA GLY A 364 -19.52 -40.64 -22.55
C GLY A 364 -19.90 -39.17 -22.30
N VAL A 365 -19.52 -38.20 -23.14
CA VAL A 365 -20.17 -37.88 -24.42
C VAL A 365 -21.27 -36.80 -24.26
N TYR A 366 -20.90 -35.59 -24.69
CA TYR A 366 -21.63 -34.45 -25.28
C TYR A 366 -23.17 -34.37 -25.21
N ASN A 367 -23.69 -33.20 -24.82
CA ASN A 367 -24.32 -32.27 -25.78
C ASN A 367 -24.68 -30.91 -25.17
N SER A 368 -24.28 -29.85 -25.87
CA SER A 368 -24.76 -28.48 -25.72
C SER A 368 -26.09 -28.31 -26.44
N THR A 369 -27.04 -27.58 -25.86
CA THR A 369 -28.01 -26.81 -26.66
C THR A 369 -28.55 -25.64 -25.84
N ALA A 370 -28.45 -24.44 -26.42
CA ALA A 370 -29.02 -23.21 -25.91
C ALA A 370 -30.50 -23.08 -26.31
N SER A 371 -31.35 -22.62 -25.39
CA SER A 371 -32.30 -21.54 -25.70
C SER A 371 -33.06 -21.07 -24.46
N SER A 372 -33.06 -19.75 -24.35
CA SER A 372 -33.80 -18.83 -23.49
C SER A 372 -35.29 -19.15 -23.34
N THR A 373 -35.83 -18.94 -22.14
CA THR A 373 -37.19 -18.39 -21.96
C THR A 373 -37.29 -17.72 -20.59
N LEU A 374 -37.81 -16.48 -20.62
CA LEU A 374 -38.01 -15.58 -19.48
C LEU A 374 -39.10 -16.09 -18.55
N THR A 375 -38.87 -16.04 -17.23
CA THR A 375 -39.93 -15.74 -16.24
C THR A 375 -39.33 -14.99 -15.06
N SER A 376 -40.06 -13.98 -14.62
CA SER A 376 -39.75 -12.99 -13.60
C SER A 376 -40.05 -13.50 -12.19
N SER A 377 -39.07 -13.41 -11.29
CA SER A 377 -39.33 -13.28 -9.85
C SER A 377 -38.10 -12.77 -9.10
N SER A 378 -38.31 -11.63 -8.43
CA SER A 378 -37.51 -10.93 -7.43
C SER A 378 -36.66 -11.78 -6.46
N SER A 379 -35.35 -11.55 -6.42
CA SER A 379 -34.59 -11.14 -5.22
C SER A 379 -33.06 -11.21 -5.43
N SER A 380 -32.36 -10.12 -5.05
CA SER A 380 -30.92 -10.01 -4.74
C SER A 380 -29.90 -10.43 -5.81
N HIS A 381 -29.51 -9.48 -6.66
CA HIS A 381 -28.21 -9.50 -7.36
C HIS A 381 -27.30 -8.37 -6.84
N PRO A 382 -25.98 -8.60 -6.72
CA PRO A 382 -25.01 -7.56 -6.37
C PRO A 382 -25.05 -6.46 -7.44
N GLN A 383 -24.99 -5.19 -7.04
CA GLN A 383 -24.95 -4.06 -7.98
C GLN A 383 -23.79 -4.27 -8.97
N GLN A 384 -24.13 -4.55 -10.23
CA GLN A 384 -23.16 -4.78 -11.29
C GLN A 384 -22.42 -3.47 -11.55
N THR A 385 -21.10 -3.46 -11.37
CA THR A 385 -20.30 -2.24 -11.56
C THR A 385 -20.20 -1.90 -13.05
N ALA A 386 -19.97 -0.62 -13.40
CA ALA A 386 -19.73 -0.21 -14.78
C ALA A 386 -18.58 -1.02 -15.43
N ILE A 387 -17.60 -1.42 -14.63
CA ILE A 387 -16.48 -2.29 -15.04
C ILE A 387 -17.01 -3.67 -15.44
N ASP A 388 -17.91 -4.29 -14.67
CA ASP A 388 -18.45 -5.62 -14.98
C ASP A 388 -19.30 -5.62 -16.27
N ILE A 389 -20.04 -4.53 -16.52
CA ILE A 389 -20.82 -4.37 -17.76
C ILE A 389 -19.88 -4.27 -18.98
N THR A 390 -18.83 -3.44 -18.87
CA THR A 390 -17.82 -3.32 -19.92
C THR A 390 -17.07 -4.64 -20.11
N ALA A 391 -16.72 -5.33 -19.04
CA ALA A 391 -16.04 -6.63 -19.08
C ALA A 391 -16.88 -7.68 -19.80
N ALA A 392 -18.19 -7.78 -19.50
CA ALA A 392 -19.08 -8.73 -20.15
C ALA A 392 -19.17 -8.53 -21.68
N ASP A 393 -19.12 -7.28 -22.15
CA ASP A 393 -19.07 -6.98 -23.60
C ASP A 393 -17.75 -7.37 -24.25
N LEU A 394 -16.64 -7.26 -23.50
CA LEU A 394 -15.31 -7.58 -23.99
C LEU A 394 -15.06 -9.09 -24.10
N VAL A 395 -15.68 -9.92 -23.25
CA VAL A 395 -15.50 -11.39 -23.27
C VAL A 395 -15.79 -11.97 -24.66
N GLY A 396 -16.88 -11.53 -25.31
CA GLY A 396 -17.23 -11.98 -26.67
C GLY A 396 -16.33 -11.43 -27.77
N LYS A 397 -15.61 -10.32 -27.50
CA LYS A 397 -14.73 -9.64 -28.46
C LYS A 397 -13.27 -10.09 -28.35
N LEU A 398 -12.86 -10.72 -27.25
CA LEU A 398 -11.53 -11.31 -27.04
C LEU A 398 -11.39 -12.66 -27.78
N SER A 399 -11.69 -12.65 -29.08
CA SER A 399 -11.41 -13.78 -29.98
C SER A 399 -9.93 -13.82 -30.34
N ILE A 400 -9.43 -14.98 -30.75
CA ILE A 400 -8.02 -15.16 -31.12
C ILE A 400 -7.61 -14.16 -32.22
N GLY A 401 -8.45 -13.96 -33.24
CA GLY A 401 -8.18 -13.01 -34.33
C GLY A 401 -8.04 -11.58 -33.82
N ASN A 402 -9.01 -11.11 -33.03
CA ASN A 402 -8.98 -9.74 -32.50
C ASN A 402 -7.80 -9.50 -31.55
N VAL A 403 -7.41 -10.50 -30.76
CA VAL A 403 -6.25 -10.41 -29.87
C VAL A 403 -4.95 -10.34 -30.68
N VAL A 404 -4.83 -11.13 -31.75
CA VAL A 404 -3.68 -11.07 -32.66
C VAL A 404 -3.58 -9.69 -33.32
N ASP A 405 -4.69 -9.16 -33.82
CA ASP A 405 -4.71 -7.83 -34.44
C ASP A 405 -4.36 -6.73 -33.43
N LEU A 406 -4.88 -6.81 -32.19
CA LEU A 406 -4.54 -5.88 -31.12
C LEU A 406 -3.05 -5.92 -30.79
N VAL A 407 -2.46 -7.12 -30.71
CA VAL A 407 -1.02 -7.29 -30.47
C VAL A 407 -0.22 -6.70 -31.63
N LEU A 408 -0.58 -7.00 -32.88
CA LEU A 408 0.09 -6.46 -34.07
C LEU A 408 0.02 -4.93 -34.11
N VAL A 409 -1.14 -4.34 -33.80
CA VAL A 409 -1.29 -2.88 -33.68
C VAL A 409 -0.44 -2.35 -32.54
N SER A 410 -0.29 -3.06 -31.42
CA SER A 410 0.55 -2.60 -30.32
C SER A 410 2.06 -2.85 -30.51
N MET A 411 2.47 -3.65 -31.50
CA MET A 411 3.88 -4.01 -31.69
C MET A 411 4.78 -2.81 -31.96
N PHE A 412 4.27 -1.74 -32.58
CA PHE A 412 5.07 -0.53 -32.83
C PHE A 412 5.42 0.23 -31.54
N LEU A 413 4.69 0.00 -30.45
CA LEU A 413 4.93 0.63 -29.14
C LEU A 413 5.98 -0.12 -28.31
N LEU A 414 6.40 -1.30 -28.76
CA LEU A 414 7.36 -2.14 -28.05
C LEU A 414 8.81 -1.80 -28.46
N PRO A 415 9.77 -1.86 -27.53
CA PRO A 415 11.18 -1.67 -27.85
C PRO A 415 11.73 -2.80 -28.73
N GLU A 416 12.66 -2.48 -29.64
CA GLU A 416 13.28 -3.45 -30.57
C GLU A 416 14.04 -4.58 -29.87
N LYS A 417 14.49 -4.36 -28.63
CA LYS A 417 15.19 -5.35 -27.81
C LYS A 417 14.44 -5.57 -26.50
N MET A 418 14.29 -6.84 -26.12
CA MET A 418 13.65 -7.24 -24.86
C MET A 418 14.37 -6.57 -23.68
N PRO A 419 13.67 -5.78 -22.84
CA PRO A 419 14.27 -5.20 -21.65
C PRO A 419 14.70 -6.29 -20.67
N ALA A 420 15.90 -6.17 -20.10
CA ALA A 420 16.44 -7.14 -19.14
C ALA A 420 15.54 -7.29 -17.89
N SER A 421 14.82 -6.23 -17.51
CA SER A 421 13.85 -6.23 -16.42
C SER A 421 12.59 -7.01 -16.73
N PHE A 422 12.07 -6.91 -17.96
CA PHE A 422 10.98 -7.75 -18.41
C PHE A 422 11.41 -9.22 -18.36
N GLN A 423 12.59 -9.56 -18.87
CA GLN A 423 13.12 -10.92 -18.82
C GLN A 423 13.27 -11.47 -17.39
N ALA A 424 13.67 -10.62 -16.43
CA ALA A 424 13.83 -11.01 -15.03
C ALA A 424 12.50 -11.17 -14.27
N THR A 425 11.44 -10.47 -14.67
CA THR A 425 10.16 -10.41 -13.95
C THR A 425 9.05 -11.23 -14.62
N TYR A 426 9.19 -11.50 -15.92
CA TYR A 426 8.21 -12.21 -16.72
C TYR A 426 8.02 -13.63 -16.18
N THR A 427 6.80 -13.95 -15.78
CA THR A 427 6.42 -15.31 -15.39
C THR A 427 5.44 -15.85 -16.43
N PRO A 428 5.82 -16.91 -17.17
CA PRO A 428 4.92 -17.53 -18.15
C PRO A 428 3.63 -18.03 -17.49
N ILE A 429 2.49 -17.71 -18.08
CA ILE A 429 1.19 -18.22 -17.62
C ILE A 429 1.09 -19.69 -18.02
N ALA A 430 1.09 -20.60 -17.03
CA ALA A 430 1.20 -22.04 -17.27
C ALA A 430 0.00 -22.67 -18.02
N ALA A 431 -1.16 -22.01 -18.03
CA ALA A 431 -2.38 -22.51 -18.69
C ALA A 431 -3.14 -21.34 -19.33
N ALA A 432 -2.59 -20.71 -20.37
CA ALA A 432 -3.20 -19.58 -21.06
C ALA A 432 -4.42 -20.00 -21.91
N GLY A 433 -5.43 -19.11 -22.01
CA GLY A 433 -6.60 -19.29 -22.88
C GLY A 433 -7.80 -19.99 -22.24
N THR A 434 -7.81 -20.15 -20.90
CA THR A 434 -9.00 -20.69 -20.21
C THR A 434 -10.14 -19.67 -20.20
N PRO A 435 -11.42 -20.09 -20.20
CA PRO A 435 -12.57 -19.17 -20.14
C PRO A 435 -12.49 -18.18 -18.96
N ALA A 436 -12.06 -18.65 -17.79
CA ALA A 436 -11.88 -17.82 -16.60
C ALA A 436 -10.79 -16.74 -16.76
N GLN A 437 -9.73 -17.02 -17.54
CA GLN A 437 -8.71 -16.01 -17.86
C GLN A 437 -9.20 -15.01 -18.90
N ILE A 438 -10.01 -15.44 -19.87
CA ILE A 438 -10.61 -14.53 -20.84
C ILE A 438 -11.54 -13.55 -20.11
N GLU A 439 -12.35 -14.04 -19.17
CA GLU A 439 -13.18 -13.20 -18.29
C GLU A 439 -12.34 -12.25 -17.42
N HIS A 440 -11.22 -12.73 -16.86
CA HIS A 440 -10.35 -11.86 -16.08
C HIS A 440 -9.67 -10.79 -16.93
N LEU A 441 -9.11 -11.16 -18.08
CA LEU A 441 -8.51 -10.22 -19.03
C LEU A 441 -9.53 -9.18 -19.51
N ALA A 442 -10.77 -9.62 -19.78
CA ALA A 442 -11.88 -8.73 -20.10
C ALA A 442 -12.17 -7.74 -18.97
N ARG A 443 -12.07 -8.17 -17.70
CA ARG A 443 -12.22 -7.28 -16.54
C ARG A 443 -11.07 -6.29 -16.42
N LEU A 444 -9.81 -6.70 -16.62
CA LEU A 444 -8.65 -5.81 -16.59
C LEU A 444 -8.74 -4.74 -17.69
N LEU A 445 -9.04 -5.16 -18.92
CA LEU A 445 -9.26 -4.24 -20.04
C LEU A 445 -10.50 -3.36 -19.82
N GLY A 446 -11.57 -3.92 -19.25
CA GLY A 446 -12.78 -3.19 -18.91
C GLY A 446 -12.53 -2.09 -17.88
N ALA A 447 -11.68 -2.34 -16.88
CA ALA A 447 -11.27 -1.36 -15.90
C ALA A 447 -10.45 -0.22 -16.55
N GLN A 448 -9.50 -0.55 -17.42
CA GLN A 448 -8.69 0.43 -18.16
C GLN A 448 -9.55 1.28 -19.11
N LEU A 449 -10.43 0.67 -19.90
CA LEU A 449 -11.33 1.38 -20.81
C LEU A 449 -12.30 2.28 -20.05
N THR A 450 -12.91 1.78 -18.99
CA THR A 450 -13.85 2.56 -18.16
C THR A 450 -13.13 3.76 -17.51
N ALA A 451 -11.89 3.59 -17.06
CA ALA A 451 -11.06 4.68 -16.54
C ALA A 451 -10.68 5.70 -17.61
N ALA A 452 -10.45 5.26 -18.85
CA ALA A 452 -10.18 6.12 -19.99
C ALA A 452 -11.44 6.77 -20.61
N GLY A 453 -12.63 6.51 -20.05
CA GLY A 453 -13.90 7.06 -20.52
C GLY A 453 -14.52 6.32 -21.72
N TYR A 454 -14.17 5.06 -21.92
CA TYR A 454 -14.66 4.20 -23.00
C TYR A 454 -15.40 2.96 -22.47
N GLY A 455 -16.29 2.41 -23.29
CA GLY A 455 -16.97 1.14 -23.02
C GLY A 455 -18.43 1.29 -22.57
N LYS A 456 -19.23 0.24 -22.83
CA LYS A 456 -20.69 0.25 -22.61
C LYS A 456 -21.09 0.57 -21.17
N GLY A 457 -20.29 0.14 -20.18
CA GLY A 457 -20.55 0.45 -18.77
C GLY A 457 -20.35 1.93 -18.42
N TYR A 458 -19.35 2.59 -19.02
CA TYR A 458 -19.13 4.04 -18.87
C TYR A 458 -20.26 4.85 -19.51
N GLU A 459 -20.71 4.47 -20.71
CA GLU A 459 -21.83 5.11 -21.42
C GLU A 459 -23.15 5.02 -20.63
N LEU A 460 -23.41 3.87 -20.00
CA LEU A 460 -24.57 3.68 -19.12
C LEU A 460 -24.48 4.50 -17.84
N MET A 461 -23.29 4.61 -17.24
CA MET A 461 -23.08 5.46 -16.06
C MET A 461 -23.28 6.95 -16.41
N LYS A 462 -22.77 7.39 -17.56
CA LYS A 462 -22.91 8.76 -18.05
C LYS A 462 -24.36 9.12 -18.38
N SER A 463 -25.08 8.21 -19.03
CA SER A 463 -26.51 8.41 -19.34
C SER A 463 -27.39 8.38 -18.09
N GLN A 464 -27.09 7.56 -17.09
CA GLN A 464 -27.80 7.59 -15.80
C GLN A 464 -27.56 8.87 -15.00
N GLN A 465 -26.36 9.48 -15.10
CA GLN A 465 -26.09 10.79 -14.51
C GLN A 465 -26.81 11.95 -15.23
N GLN A 466 -27.18 11.78 -16.50
CA GLN A 466 -27.95 12.78 -17.26
C GLN A 466 -29.47 12.66 -17.09
N VAL A 467 -29.99 11.62 -16.41
CA VAL A 467 -31.44 11.35 -16.26
C VAL A 467 -31.94 11.62 -14.82
N LYS A 468 -31.19 12.36 -13.99
CA LYS A 468 -31.74 12.85 -12.71
C LYS A 468 -32.65 14.06 -12.98
N PRO A 469 -33.95 14.01 -12.68
CA PRO A 469 -34.83 15.16 -12.89
C PRO A 469 -34.41 16.30 -11.94
N PRO A 470 -34.52 17.56 -12.36
CA PRO A 470 -34.34 18.69 -11.45
C PRO A 470 -35.45 18.63 -10.39
N THR A 471 -35.06 18.70 -9.12
CA THR A 471 -35.98 18.99 -8.03
C THR A 471 -36.49 20.41 -8.19
N ASP A 472 -37.81 20.57 -8.16
CA ASP A 472 -38.52 21.85 -8.06
C ASP A 472 -37.98 22.65 -6.87
N ASP A 473 -37.25 23.71 -7.17
CA ASP A 473 -37.18 24.97 -6.43
C ASP A 473 -36.37 25.92 -7.33
N ASP A 474 -37.08 26.73 -8.11
CA ASP A 474 -36.71 28.07 -8.60
C ASP A 474 -37.62 28.43 -9.80
N ILE A 475 -38.80 28.97 -9.49
CA ILE A 475 -39.59 29.77 -10.42
C ILE A 475 -39.45 31.22 -9.97
N GLU A 476 -38.86 32.03 -10.85
CA GLU A 476 -38.94 33.50 -11.06
C GLU A 476 -37.64 33.84 -11.85
N ASP A 477 -37.59 34.31 -13.11
CA ASP A 477 -38.50 35.15 -13.88
C ASP A 477 -38.34 34.94 -15.41
N GLU A 478 -39.45 35.18 -16.11
CA GLU A 478 -39.67 35.70 -17.49
C GLU A 478 -38.45 36.30 -18.26
N ASN A 479 -38.29 36.31 -19.60
CA ASN A 479 -39.08 35.98 -20.80
C ASN A 479 -38.16 36.14 -22.07
N PRO A 480 -38.61 35.92 -23.34
CA PRO A 480 -37.90 35.06 -24.31
C PRO A 480 -37.51 35.77 -25.64
N ILE A 481 -37.27 34.98 -26.71
CA ILE A 481 -37.14 35.24 -28.18
C ILE A 481 -35.77 34.70 -28.66
N THR A 482 -35.59 33.74 -29.59
CA THR A 482 -36.37 33.31 -30.78
C THR A 482 -35.97 31.88 -31.18
N SER A 483 -36.94 31.10 -31.63
CA SER A 483 -36.78 29.84 -32.37
C SER A 483 -36.50 30.09 -33.86
N ILE A 484 -35.82 29.17 -34.56
CA ILE A 484 -35.99 28.78 -35.98
C ILE A 484 -35.07 27.55 -36.24
N MET A 485 -35.62 26.33 -36.38
CA MET A 485 -35.68 25.51 -37.62
C MET A 485 -34.42 25.62 -38.51
N GLY A 486 -33.68 24.57 -38.91
CA GLY A 486 -34.04 23.21 -39.32
C GLY A 486 -33.41 22.95 -40.71
N VAL A 487 -33.14 21.68 -41.02
CA VAL A 487 -32.80 21.11 -42.36
C VAL A 487 -31.32 21.10 -42.77
N GLY A 488 -30.82 19.89 -43.07
CA GLY A 488 -29.48 19.64 -43.61
C GLY A 488 -29.42 19.55 -45.13
N ARG A 489 -28.19 19.43 -45.66
CA ARG A 489 -27.79 18.67 -46.86
C ARG A 489 -26.29 18.81 -47.12
N ASP A 490 -25.74 17.78 -47.75
CA ASP A 490 -24.38 17.61 -48.25
C ASP A 490 -23.91 18.75 -49.16
N ASP A 491 -22.61 19.06 -49.14
CA ASP A 491 -21.69 18.91 -50.29
C ASP A 491 -20.27 19.45 -50.02
N SER A 492 -19.27 18.64 -50.40
CA SER A 492 -18.08 19.00 -51.19
C SER A 492 -17.07 20.08 -50.73
N PHE A 493 -15.81 19.62 -50.59
CA PHE A 493 -14.53 20.35 -50.53
C PHE A 493 -14.33 21.46 -51.60
N PRO A 494 -13.41 22.43 -51.37
CA PRO A 494 -12.04 22.27 -51.91
C PRO A 494 -10.89 22.73 -50.99
N SER A 495 -9.71 22.22 -51.35
CA SER A 495 -8.37 22.31 -50.75
C SER A 495 -7.47 23.41 -51.34
N SER A 496 -6.49 23.89 -50.57
CA SER A 496 -5.15 24.37 -51.00
C SER A 496 -4.31 24.72 -49.75
N SER A 497 -3.33 23.91 -49.30
CA SER A 497 -1.94 23.70 -49.79
C SER A 497 -0.91 24.68 -49.19
N THR A 498 0.09 24.16 -48.47
CA THR A 498 1.53 24.37 -48.74
C THR A 498 2.37 23.36 -47.92
N ASP A 499 2.97 22.40 -48.62
CA ASP A 499 4.04 21.51 -48.18
C ASP A 499 5.41 22.18 -48.36
N VAL A 500 6.39 21.83 -47.50
CA VAL A 500 7.82 21.78 -47.86
C VAL A 500 8.49 20.61 -47.09
N ASP A 501 8.88 19.59 -47.84
CA ASP A 501 9.84 18.52 -47.50
C ASP A 501 11.28 19.06 -47.39
N ILE A 502 12.17 18.39 -46.62
CA ILE A 502 13.59 18.10 -46.97
C ILE A 502 14.28 17.18 -45.92
N LYS A 503 14.88 16.10 -46.43
CA LYS A 503 15.83 15.10 -45.87
C LYS A 503 17.15 15.72 -45.32
N PRO A 504 17.94 15.04 -44.46
CA PRO A 504 19.15 14.32 -44.95
C PRO A 504 19.49 13.04 -44.13
N SER A 505 19.97 11.93 -44.70
CA SER A 505 21.28 11.62 -45.34
C SER A 505 22.43 11.32 -44.35
N ILE A 506 22.87 10.05 -44.34
CA ILE A 506 24.06 9.52 -43.66
C ILE A 506 25.26 9.66 -44.60
N GLN A 507 26.38 10.22 -44.12
CA GLN A 507 27.69 10.03 -44.74
C GLN A 507 28.82 10.03 -43.70
N SER A 508 29.57 8.93 -43.74
CA SER A 508 30.85 8.67 -43.08
C SER A 508 31.99 9.49 -43.69
N MET A 509 32.94 9.94 -42.86
CA MET A 509 34.30 10.26 -43.29
C MET A 509 35.30 9.74 -42.24
N SER A 510 36.24 8.93 -42.73
CA SER A 510 37.41 8.40 -42.04
C SER A 510 38.63 9.30 -42.22
N GLY A 511 39.62 9.19 -41.33
CA GLY A 511 41.04 9.33 -41.70
C GLY A 511 41.90 10.20 -40.77
N ASN A 512 42.79 9.56 -39.98
CA ASN A 512 44.27 9.66 -40.08
C ASN A 512 44.94 8.98 -38.86
N GLU A 513 45.63 7.85 -39.07
CA GLU A 513 47.11 7.66 -39.11
C GLU A 513 47.74 7.49 -37.71
N LEU A 514 48.08 6.26 -37.28
CA LEU A 514 49.32 5.46 -37.51
C LEU A 514 50.52 5.86 -36.62
N GLY A 515 51.00 4.88 -35.84
CA GLY A 515 52.18 5.00 -34.97
C GLY A 515 52.53 3.67 -34.28
N ASP A 516 53.19 2.81 -35.05
CA ASP A 516 54.15 1.72 -34.77
C ASP A 516 54.22 0.89 -33.46
N ILE A 517 54.55 -0.38 -33.72
CA ILE A 517 54.75 -1.59 -32.90
C ILE A 517 56.21 -1.61 -32.33
N PRO A 518 56.60 -2.50 -31.38
CA PRO A 518 56.81 -3.92 -31.70
C PRO A 518 56.48 -4.94 -30.60
N SER A 519 56.14 -6.13 -31.09
CA SER A 519 55.87 -7.40 -30.41
C SER A 519 57.10 -8.01 -29.72
N THR A 520 56.87 -8.86 -28.72
CA THR A 520 57.83 -9.92 -28.36
C THR A 520 57.10 -11.26 -28.24
N SER A 521 57.63 -12.22 -29.00
CA SER A 521 57.21 -13.61 -29.20
C SER A 521 57.50 -14.51 -28.00
N ALA A 522 56.70 -15.58 -27.82
CA ALA A 522 57.13 -16.98 -27.96
C ALA A 522 56.19 -17.99 -27.26
N GLY A 523 55.98 -19.14 -27.91
CA GLY A 523 55.85 -20.43 -27.22
C GLY A 523 54.52 -21.17 -27.33
N ILE A 524 54.45 -22.10 -28.29
CA ILE A 524 53.40 -23.14 -28.41
C ILE A 524 53.83 -24.40 -27.62
N THR A 525 52.85 -25.20 -27.20
CA THR A 525 52.81 -26.68 -27.04
C THR A 525 52.81 -27.25 -25.61
N THR A 526 51.71 -27.90 -25.19
CA THR A 526 51.56 -29.37 -25.00
C THR A 526 50.39 -29.72 -24.06
N MET A 527 49.65 -30.77 -24.42
CA MET A 527 48.62 -31.42 -23.63
C MET A 527 49.24 -32.32 -22.55
N SER A 528 48.70 -32.31 -21.32
CA SER A 528 48.76 -33.47 -20.40
C SER A 528 47.81 -33.31 -19.19
N THR A 529 46.86 -34.26 -19.11
CA THR A 529 46.44 -35.03 -17.92
C THR A 529 45.81 -34.34 -16.69
N ILE A 530 44.57 -34.73 -16.41
CA ILE A 530 43.77 -34.46 -15.20
C ILE A 530 44.38 -35.17 -13.97
N PRO A 531 44.31 -34.55 -12.77
CA PRO A 531 43.73 -35.28 -11.64
C PRO A 531 42.66 -34.46 -10.88
N SER A 532 41.60 -35.18 -10.52
CA SER A 532 40.46 -34.77 -9.71
C SER A 532 40.84 -34.18 -8.34
N LEU A 533 40.24 -33.04 -7.96
CA LEU A 533 40.28 -32.50 -6.60
C LEU A 533 38.90 -31.98 -6.15
N GLN A 534 38.22 -32.86 -5.41
CA GLN A 534 37.38 -32.60 -4.23
C GLN A 534 36.59 -31.28 -4.18
N GLN A 535 35.26 -31.41 -4.31
CA GLN A 535 34.28 -30.38 -3.94
C GLN A 535 34.47 -29.94 -2.47
N LYS A 536 35.16 -28.82 -2.26
CA LYS A 536 35.12 -28.09 -1.00
C LYS A 536 33.73 -27.45 -0.86
N LYS A 537 33.00 -27.82 0.19
CA LYS A 537 31.75 -27.18 0.62
C LYS A 537 31.95 -25.66 0.67
N MET A 538 31.22 -24.92 -0.16
CA MET A 538 31.25 -23.46 -0.15
C MET A 538 30.67 -22.94 1.17
N LYS A 539 31.47 -22.15 1.90
CA LYS A 539 30.99 -21.35 3.03
C LYS A 539 29.96 -20.33 2.53
N PRO A 540 28.88 -20.04 3.29
CA PRO A 540 27.93 -19.00 2.91
C PRO A 540 28.63 -17.64 2.85
N PHE A 541 28.54 -17.00 1.69
CA PHE A 541 29.09 -15.68 1.40
C PHE A 541 28.42 -14.62 2.29
N LYS A 542 29.19 -13.93 3.13
CA LYS A 542 28.71 -12.78 3.90
C LYS A 542 29.16 -11.50 3.20
N LEU A 543 28.25 -10.54 3.06
CA LEU A 543 28.51 -9.25 2.39
C LEU A 543 29.72 -8.51 3.00
N ALA A 544 29.97 -8.70 4.29
CA ALA A 544 31.13 -8.13 5.00
C ALA A 544 32.48 -8.66 4.48
N ASP A 545 32.53 -9.84 3.86
CA ASP A 545 33.77 -10.42 3.30
C ASP A 545 34.12 -9.83 1.93
N ALA A 546 33.20 -9.07 1.31
CA ALA A 546 33.34 -8.49 -0.02
C ALA A 546 33.48 -6.96 -0.02
N ILE A 547 33.36 -6.31 1.15
CA ILE A 547 33.43 -4.85 1.28
C ILE A 547 34.72 -4.51 2.01
N LYS A 548 35.74 -4.09 1.26
CA LYS A 548 36.89 -3.41 1.85
C LYS A 548 36.49 -1.94 2.08
N PRO A 549 36.70 -1.38 3.28
CA PRO A 549 36.58 0.07 3.46
C PRO A 549 37.57 0.75 2.51
N ILE A 550 37.09 1.75 1.77
CA ILE A 550 37.90 2.53 0.83
C ILE A 550 38.98 3.24 1.64
N GLU A 551 40.24 3.12 1.21
CA GLU A 551 41.37 3.79 1.84
C GLU A 551 41.17 5.32 1.74
N TYR A 552 41.55 6.05 2.79
CA TYR A 552 41.26 7.49 2.88
C TYR A 552 41.81 8.27 1.67
N ASP A 553 42.99 7.89 1.17
CA ASP A 553 43.63 8.52 0.01
C ASP A 553 42.89 8.20 -1.30
N GLU A 554 42.35 6.99 -1.44
CA GLU A 554 41.54 6.59 -2.60
C GLU A 554 40.19 7.32 -2.60
N MET A 555 39.58 7.50 -1.42
CA MET A 555 38.36 8.29 -1.25
C MET A 555 38.57 9.77 -1.61
N GLN A 556 39.69 10.38 -1.19
CA GLN A 556 40.03 11.75 -1.57
C GLN A 556 40.27 11.90 -3.07
N ARG A 557 40.94 10.92 -3.69
CA ARG A 557 41.15 10.90 -5.15
C ARG A 557 39.84 10.75 -5.92
N MET A 558 38.96 9.83 -5.52
CA MET A 558 37.65 9.64 -6.13
C MET A 558 36.75 10.88 -5.98
N SER A 559 36.83 11.57 -4.85
CA SER A 559 36.11 12.83 -4.60
C SER A 559 36.61 13.93 -5.56
N THR A 560 37.93 14.05 -5.71
CA THR A 560 38.57 15.03 -6.62
C THR A 560 38.24 14.76 -8.08
N ASP A 561 38.30 13.49 -8.53
CA ASP A 561 37.94 13.12 -9.90
C ASP A 561 36.45 13.35 -10.18
N SER A 562 35.58 13.09 -9.21
CA SER A 562 34.14 13.36 -9.33
C SER A 562 33.87 14.86 -9.44
N PHE A 563 34.59 15.68 -8.67
CA PHE A 563 34.51 17.15 -8.74
C PHE A 563 34.88 17.68 -10.13
N TYR A 564 36.02 17.25 -10.71
CA TYR A 564 36.42 17.69 -12.04
C TYR A 564 35.49 17.18 -13.15
N ARG A 565 34.91 15.98 -13.04
CA ARG A 565 33.88 15.49 -13.97
C ARG A 565 32.62 16.35 -13.94
N ILE A 566 32.22 16.80 -12.77
CA ILE A 566 31.05 17.69 -12.60
C ILE A 566 31.33 19.06 -13.24
N LEU A 567 32.57 19.58 -13.11
CA LEU A 567 32.99 20.85 -13.67
C LEU A 567 33.14 20.81 -15.20
N GLN A 568 33.76 19.77 -15.76
CA GLN A 568 33.90 19.62 -17.22
C GLN A 568 32.56 19.44 -17.95
N ALA A 569 31.54 18.94 -17.26
CA ALA A 569 30.19 18.87 -17.81
C ALA A 569 29.50 20.24 -17.91
N GLU A 570 30.07 21.31 -17.34
CA GLU A 570 29.53 22.69 -17.39
C GLU A 570 29.46 23.22 -18.82
N ASP A 571 30.57 23.19 -19.57
CA ASP A 571 30.64 23.70 -20.95
C ASP A 571 29.65 22.97 -21.91
N VAL A 572 29.41 21.67 -21.64
CA VAL A 572 28.45 20.84 -22.41
C VAL A 572 26.99 21.13 -22.00
N CYS A 573 26.75 21.56 -20.77
CA CYS A 573 25.40 21.85 -20.27
C CYS A 573 24.94 23.28 -20.63
N GLU A 574 25.86 24.24 -20.76
CA GLU A 574 25.56 25.60 -21.22
C GLU A 574 25.08 25.60 -22.68
N THR A 575 25.75 24.81 -23.54
CA THR A 575 25.37 24.64 -24.95
C THR A 575 24.03 23.92 -25.14
N ALA A 576 23.58 23.14 -24.16
CA ALA A 576 22.31 22.40 -24.18
C ALA A 576 21.12 23.12 -23.50
N GLY A 577 21.30 24.35 -22.99
CA GLY A 577 20.22 25.17 -22.44
C GLY A 577 19.69 24.74 -21.05
N VAL A 578 20.40 23.86 -20.33
CA VAL A 578 19.97 23.32 -19.01
C VAL A 578 20.65 24.04 -17.82
N GLY A 579 21.15 25.25 -18.03
CA GLY A 579 21.97 25.99 -17.06
C GLY A 579 21.29 26.27 -15.71
N HIS A 580 19.98 26.54 -15.70
CA HIS A 580 19.24 26.88 -14.48
C HIS A 580 19.14 25.73 -13.47
N VAL A 581 18.95 24.49 -13.94
CA VAL A 581 18.91 23.29 -13.06
C VAL A 581 20.31 22.99 -12.52
N ARG A 582 21.35 23.27 -13.32
CA ARG A 582 22.74 23.00 -12.97
C ARG A 582 23.32 23.98 -11.94
N LYS A 583 22.89 25.25 -11.96
CA LYS A 583 23.25 26.27 -10.95
C LYS A 583 22.93 25.78 -9.53
N LYS A 584 21.75 25.16 -9.33
CA LYS A 584 21.34 24.57 -8.05
C LYS A 584 22.24 23.42 -7.60
N THR A 585 22.71 22.58 -8.53
CA THR A 585 23.63 21.48 -8.24
C THR A 585 25.01 21.99 -7.83
N MET A 586 25.53 23.01 -8.51
CA MET A 586 26.82 23.63 -8.16
C MET A 586 26.77 24.34 -6.81
N THR A 587 25.71 25.10 -6.53
CA THR A 587 25.51 25.72 -5.21
C THR A 587 25.41 24.67 -4.11
N SER A 588 24.71 23.55 -4.36
CA SER A 588 24.61 22.45 -3.40
C SER A 588 25.95 21.75 -3.15
N LEU A 589 26.77 21.57 -4.20
CA LEU A 589 28.12 21.00 -4.09
C LEU A 589 29.04 21.89 -3.23
N VAL A 590 28.97 23.21 -3.42
CA VAL A 590 29.68 24.19 -2.59
C VAL A 590 29.19 24.09 -1.15
N CYS A 591 27.88 24.08 -0.91
CA CYS A 591 27.32 24.11 0.46
C CYS A 591 27.54 22.81 1.25
N LEU A 592 27.50 21.65 0.58
CA LEU A 592 27.55 20.33 1.22
C LEU A 592 28.96 19.72 1.29
N SER A 593 29.96 20.31 0.62
CA SER A 593 31.35 19.86 0.71
C SER A 593 31.94 20.08 2.10
N GLU A 594 32.72 19.10 2.58
CA GLU A 594 33.47 19.22 3.84
C GLU A 594 34.40 20.43 3.80
N ARG A 595 34.55 21.11 4.94
CA ARG A 595 35.29 22.38 5.04
C ARG A 595 36.73 22.28 4.52
N SER A 596 37.40 21.17 4.83
CA SER A 596 38.75 20.84 4.33
C SER A 596 38.83 20.74 2.80
N PHE A 597 37.83 20.13 2.17
CA PHE A 597 37.76 20.01 0.71
C PHE A 597 37.44 21.36 0.05
N ARG A 598 36.58 22.15 0.68
CA ARG A 598 36.22 23.51 0.22
C ARG A 598 37.40 24.46 0.24
N ASP A 599 38.22 24.40 1.29
CA ASP A 599 39.40 25.24 1.44
C ASP A 599 40.50 24.84 0.43
N SER A 600 40.65 23.54 0.13
CA SER A 600 41.59 23.02 -0.88
C SER A 600 41.25 23.40 -2.33
N LYS A 601 39.96 23.67 -2.61
CA LYS A 601 39.43 23.95 -3.95
C LYS A 601 38.84 25.35 -4.08
N TYR A 602 39.25 26.25 -3.18
CA TYR A 602 38.68 27.59 -3.01
C TYR A 602 38.73 28.44 -4.28
N ASP A 603 39.87 28.45 -4.99
CA ASP A 603 40.04 29.23 -6.23
C ASP A 603 39.15 28.71 -7.37
N GLU A 604 38.90 27.40 -7.41
CA GLU A 604 38.03 26.77 -8.41
C GLU A 604 36.55 27.08 -8.12
N PHE A 605 36.17 27.15 -6.84
CA PHE A 605 34.84 27.61 -6.42
C PHE A 605 34.61 29.10 -6.69
N LEU A 606 35.64 29.94 -6.57
CA LEU A 606 35.57 31.36 -6.96
C LEU A 606 35.34 31.53 -8.46
N ASN A 607 36.01 30.75 -9.31
CA ASN A 607 35.79 30.77 -10.75
C ASN A 607 34.36 30.35 -11.16
N ILE A 608 33.77 29.37 -10.47
CA ILE A 608 32.36 28.98 -10.67
C ILE A 608 31.42 30.14 -10.27
N SER A 609 31.72 30.82 -9.15
CA SER A 609 30.93 31.98 -8.68
C SER A 609 30.95 33.14 -9.68
N HIS A 610 32.12 33.45 -10.26
CA HIS A 610 32.26 34.50 -11.27
C HIS A 610 31.52 34.18 -12.58
N ARG A 611 31.53 32.92 -13.04
CA ARG A 611 30.74 32.48 -14.21
C ARG A 611 29.23 32.57 -13.96
N THR A 612 28.81 32.29 -12.72
CA THR A 612 27.40 32.25 -12.32
C THR A 612 26.75 33.64 -12.15
N ILE A 613 27.57 34.70 -12.02
CA ILE A 613 27.15 36.11 -11.86
C ILE A 613 27.17 36.89 -13.19
N ALA A 614 27.86 36.39 -14.21
CA ALA A 614 27.99 37.03 -15.52
C ALA A 614 26.87 36.68 -16.53
N ILE A 615 25.83 35.95 -16.10
CA ILE A 615 24.59 35.63 -16.84
C ILE A 615 23.42 36.08 -15.97
#